data_AF-A0A925J4Y1-F1
#
_entry.id   AF-A0A925J4Y1-F1
#
_cell.length_a   1.000
_cell.length_b   1.000
_cell.length_c   1.000
_cell.angle_alpha   90.00
_cell.angle_beta   90.00
_cell.angle_gamma   90.00
#
_symmetry.space_group_name_H-M   'P 1'
#
loop_
_entity.id
_entity.type
_entity.pdbx_description
1 polymer ?
#
loop_
_entity_poly.entity_id
_entity_poly.type
_entity_poly.pdbx_seq_one_letter_code
_entity_poly.pdbx_strand_id
1 'polypeptide(L)'
;MIHMAHEPLHFRNQVIKYAVTRLGFTAVAIESGFTEGNIIDRYIQGGPGDIDTVLRVGFTSGFNRLPEERELVAWMREYNTGATRKVRFYGLDVPGDVGPLYSGAPLTLTQTLEYLERVAPTEGAVLRRRLEPLLARFSGARYRELSDTERRELRSAVDQLTADLRRTSVPRTGLAADEQARAVRTAWNAQQLLTSIALRTADGGEGSGNPRGRTWAAIRLRDSVMFENARWALDREGRGGKLIVFAHNGHSMNVPMVFPAMGPPMVMMGQRLRAHYGKDVFVVGTATGTYEGLGTVAHDMSLFEVALANVGLGNYAIDLRTGDSTPAVAAMLRSTWLTRIHAFMQPFVPRDVADVFVVFDKVTRSRLLDAPPAR
;
A
#
# COMPACT_ATOMS: atom_id res chain seq x y z
N MET A 1 -12.67 2.12 -4.37
CA MET A 1 -12.35 0.67 -4.34
C MET A 1 -12.68 0.09 -2.98
N ILE A 2 -13.13 -1.14 -2.92
CA ILE A 2 -13.35 -1.86 -1.66
C ILE A 2 -12.32 -3.00 -1.60
N HIS A 3 -11.50 -3.05 -0.55
CA HIS A 3 -10.41 -4.02 -0.45
C HIS A 3 -10.85 -5.48 -0.47
N MET A 4 -12.09 -5.78 -0.08
CA MET A 4 -12.60 -7.14 0.09
C MET A 4 -13.61 -7.54 -1.01
N ALA A 5 -13.67 -6.79 -2.11
CA ALA A 5 -14.63 -7.03 -3.19
C ALA A 5 -14.02 -7.82 -4.34
N HIS A 6 -14.73 -8.84 -4.83
CA HIS A 6 -14.23 -9.76 -5.86
C HIS A 6 -13.94 -9.05 -7.19
N GLU A 7 -14.91 -8.32 -7.73
CA GLU A 7 -14.89 -7.78 -9.09
C GLU A 7 -13.77 -6.75 -9.30
N PRO A 8 -13.54 -5.79 -8.37
CA PRO A 8 -12.41 -4.86 -8.50
C PRO A 8 -11.04 -5.55 -8.39
N LEU A 9 -10.90 -6.57 -7.55
CA LEU A 9 -9.65 -7.31 -7.39
C LEU A 9 -9.37 -8.21 -8.61
N HIS A 10 -10.40 -8.89 -9.11
CA HIS A 10 -10.30 -9.68 -10.33
C HIS A 10 -9.96 -8.79 -11.54
N PHE A 11 -10.66 -7.66 -11.69
CA PHE A 11 -10.36 -6.68 -12.74
C PHE A 11 -8.92 -6.16 -12.64
N ARG A 12 -8.46 -5.83 -11.43
CA ARG A 12 -7.05 -5.47 -11.21
C ARG A 12 -6.11 -6.55 -11.73
N ASN A 13 -6.34 -7.82 -11.40
CA ASN A 13 -5.48 -8.89 -11.88
C ASN A 13 -5.41 -8.92 -13.41
N GLN A 14 -6.54 -8.76 -14.10
CA GLN A 14 -6.55 -8.69 -15.57
C GLN A 14 -5.80 -7.48 -16.11
N VAL A 15 -5.96 -6.30 -15.50
CA VAL A 15 -5.21 -5.10 -15.87
C VAL A 15 -3.71 -5.29 -15.67
N ILE A 16 -3.28 -5.87 -14.54
CA ILE A 16 -1.87 -6.16 -14.27
C ILE A 16 -1.31 -7.12 -15.33
N LYS A 17 -2.01 -8.24 -15.57
CA LYS A 17 -1.64 -9.23 -16.58
C LYS A 17 -1.46 -8.57 -17.95
N TYR A 18 -2.44 -7.77 -18.37
CA TYR A 18 -2.38 -7.05 -19.64
C TYR A 18 -1.24 -6.03 -19.69
N ALA A 19 -1.09 -5.22 -18.66
CA ALA A 19 -0.08 -4.17 -18.60
C ALA A 19 1.35 -4.73 -18.63
N VAL A 20 1.60 -5.83 -17.92
CA VAL A 20 2.89 -6.52 -17.94
C VAL A 20 3.15 -7.14 -19.31
N THR A 21 2.19 -7.86 -19.87
CA THR A 21 2.39 -8.62 -21.12
C THR A 21 2.31 -7.77 -22.39
N ARG A 22 1.65 -6.61 -22.37
CA ARG A 22 1.36 -5.80 -23.58
C ARG A 22 1.85 -4.37 -23.50
N LEU A 23 1.95 -3.79 -22.30
CA LEU A 23 2.30 -2.37 -22.14
C LEU A 23 3.72 -2.17 -21.57
N GLY A 24 4.43 -3.28 -21.30
CA GLY A 24 5.81 -3.26 -20.81
C GLY A 24 5.93 -2.82 -19.35
N PHE A 25 4.91 -3.07 -18.52
CA PHE A 25 5.05 -2.88 -17.07
C PHE A 25 5.94 -3.95 -16.46
N THR A 26 6.78 -3.52 -15.52
CA THR A 26 7.88 -4.35 -14.99
C THR A 26 7.76 -4.56 -13.49
N ALA A 27 6.88 -3.80 -12.83
CA ALA A 27 6.65 -3.92 -11.42
C ALA A 27 5.19 -3.71 -11.04
N VAL A 28 4.79 -4.42 -9.98
CA VAL A 28 3.50 -4.27 -9.30
C VAL A 28 3.77 -3.84 -7.87
N ALA A 29 3.13 -2.77 -7.44
CA ALA A 29 3.16 -2.29 -6.07
C ALA A 29 1.75 -2.27 -5.47
N ILE A 30 1.57 -2.93 -4.34
CA ILE A 30 0.26 -3.07 -3.67
C ILE A 30 0.30 -2.32 -2.33
N GLU A 31 -0.83 -1.75 -1.92
CA GLU A 31 -1.10 -1.23 -0.58
C GLU A 31 -1.05 -2.35 0.48
N SER A 32 0.16 -2.84 0.72
CA SER A 32 0.50 -3.81 1.74
C SER A 32 1.92 -3.53 2.24
N GLY A 33 2.28 -4.03 3.43
CA GLY A 33 3.54 -3.74 4.09
C GLY A 33 4.77 -4.00 3.22
N PHE A 34 5.69 -3.02 3.20
CA PHE A 34 6.91 -3.10 2.39
C PHE A 34 7.75 -4.36 2.69
N THR A 35 7.91 -4.69 3.97
CA THR A 35 8.75 -5.80 4.44
C THR A 35 8.16 -7.15 4.06
N GLU A 36 6.86 -7.30 4.26
CA GLU A 36 6.08 -8.47 3.91
C GLU A 36 6.13 -8.69 2.39
N GLY A 37 5.96 -7.63 1.60
CA GLY A 37 6.07 -7.69 0.14
C GLY A 37 7.42 -8.20 -0.39
N ASN A 38 8.52 -8.06 0.36
CA ASN A 38 9.80 -8.66 -0.02
C ASN A 38 9.75 -10.20 -0.06
N ILE A 39 8.88 -10.81 0.75
CA ILE A 39 8.68 -12.27 0.79
C ILE A 39 7.96 -12.72 -0.48
N ILE A 40 6.92 -11.99 -0.89
CA ILE A 40 6.23 -12.22 -2.17
C ILE A 40 7.19 -12.06 -3.35
N ASP A 41 7.99 -10.98 -3.38
CA ASP A 41 8.93 -10.74 -4.47
C ASP A 41 9.94 -11.90 -4.58
N ARG A 42 10.57 -12.29 -3.47
CA ARG A 42 11.51 -13.42 -3.44
C ARG A 42 10.88 -14.70 -3.99
N TYR A 43 9.63 -14.99 -3.60
CA TYR A 43 8.89 -16.13 -4.10
C TYR A 43 8.67 -16.04 -5.62
N ILE A 44 8.15 -14.93 -6.15
CA ILE A 44 7.89 -14.84 -7.60
C ILE A 44 9.17 -14.79 -8.44
N GLN A 45 10.32 -14.47 -7.86
CA GLN A 45 11.61 -14.53 -8.55
C GLN A 45 12.16 -15.96 -8.72
N GLY A 46 11.51 -16.97 -8.12
CA GLY A 46 11.96 -18.36 -8.12
C GLY A 46 12.55 -18.83 -6.79
N GLY A 47 12.44 -18.02 -5.72
CA GLY A 47 12.83 -18.42 -4.38
C GLY A 47 12.00 -19.61 -3.84
N PRO A 48 12.48 -20.26 -2.77
CA PRO A 48 11.81 -21.41 -2.18
C PRO A 48 10.50 -21.00 -1.47
N GLY A 49 9.68 -22.00 -1.15
CA GLY A 49 8.45 -21.85 -0.36
C GLY A 49 7.22 -22.37 -1.09
N ASP A 50 6.20 -22.75 -0.34
CA ASP A 50 4.85 -22.98 -0.84
C ASP A 50 4.04 -21.67 -0.84
N ILE A 51 3.09 -21.55 -1.77
CA ILE A 51 2.32 -20.31 -1.93
C ILE A 51 1.47 -19.99 -0.70
N ASP A 52 0.96 -20.98 0.03
CA ASP A 52 0.13 -20.77 1.22
C ASP A 52 0.91 -20.11 2.36
N THR A 53 2.14 -20.56 2.59
CA THR A 53 3.08 -19.92 3.52
C THR A 53 3.46 -18.52 3.09
N VAL A 54 3.77 -18.34 1.81
CA VAL A 54 4.18 -17.05 1.27
C VAL A 54 3.06 -16.02 1.39
N LEU A 55 1.82 -16.38 1.07
CA LEU A 55 0.67 -15.49 1.22
C LEU A 55 0.44 -15.13 2.69
N ARG A 56 0.53 -16.09 3.61
CA ARG A 56 0.27 -15.89 5.05
C ARG A 56 1.15 -14.80 5.66
N VAL A 57 2.41 -14.67 5.24
CA VAL A 57 3.37 -13.72 5.82
C VAL A 57 3.78 -12.59 4.87
N GLY A 58 3.43 -12.69 3.60
CA GLY A 58 3.84 -11.74 2.56
C GLY A 58 2.84 -10.61 2.31
N PHE A 59 1.71 -10.62 3.00
CA PHE A 59 0.69 -9.58 2.93
C PHE A 59 0.26 -9.10 4.32
N THR A 60 -0.23 -7.87 4.34
CA THR A 60 -0.86 -7.19 5.48
C THR A 60 -2.32 -6.88 5.14
N SER A 61 -3.08 -6.38 6.11
CA SER A 61 -4.42 -5.83 5.89
C SER A 61 -5.44 -6.86 5.39
N GLY A 62 -5.21 -8.13 5.74
CA GLY A 62 -6.08 -9.26 5.38
C GLY A 62 -5.98 -9.74 3.93
N PHE A 63 -5.09 -9.16 3.12
CA PHE A 63 -4.93 -9.52 1.71
C PHE A 63 -4.47 -10.97 1.51
N ASN A 64 -3.79 -11.53 2.51
CA ASN A 64 -3.38 -12.94 2.55
C ASN A 64 -4.54 -13.95 2.44
N ARG A 65 -5.79 -13.52 2.70
CA ARG A 65 -6.99 -14.39 2.68
C ARG A 65 -7.76 -14.31 1.37
N LEU A 66 -7.34 -13.47 0.43
CA LEU A 66 -8.07 -13.20 -0.81
C LEU A 66 -7.60 -14.16 -1.92
N PRO A 67 -8.51 -14.92 -2.55
CA PRO A 67 -8.17 -15.74 -3.72
C PRO A 67 -7.53 -14.95 -4.86
N GLU A 68 -7.92 -13.70 -5.04
CA GLU A 68 -7.39 -12.84 -6.09
C GLU A 68 -5.91 -12.51 -5.87
N GLU A 69 -5.46 -12.39 -4.62
CA GLU A 69 -4.02 -12.24 -4.34
C GLU A 69 -3.26 -13.54 -4.60
N ARG A 70 -3.83 -14.70 -4.22
CA ARG A 70 -3.26 -16.01 -4.56
C ARG A 70 -3.10 -16.16 -6.07
N GLU A 71 -4.15 -15.84 -6.84
CA GLU A 71 -4.14 -15.91 -8.30
C GLU A 71 -3.06 -15.01 -8.90
N LEU A 72 -2.94 -13.77 -8.39
CA LEU A 72 -1.94 -12.81 -8.85
C LEU A 72 -0.52 -13.30 -8.58
N VAL A 73 -0.23 -13.75 -7.35
CA VAL A 73 1.09 -14.25 -6.95
C VAL A 73 1.47 -15.51 -7.74
N ALA A 74 0.54 -16.45 -7.92
CA ALA A 74 0.77 -17.64 -8.73
C ALA A 74 1.11 -17.28 -10.18
N TRP A 75 0.31 -16.40 -10.79
CA TRP A 75 0.54 -15.95 -12.16
C TRP A 75 1.88 -15.21 -12.32
N MET A 76 2.25 -14.32 -11.39
CA MET A 76 3.53 -13.61 -11.46
C MET A 76 4.72 -14.57 -11.39
N ARG A 77 4.66 -15.61 -10.55
CA ARG A 77 5.71 -16.64 -10.47
C ARG A 77 5.80 -17.44 -11.76
N GLU A 78 4.67 -17.84 -12.32
CA GLU A 78 4.61 -18.55 -13.60
C GLU A 78 5.20 -17.70 -14.73
N TYR A 79 4.74 -16.45 -14.88
CA TYR A 79 5.26 -15.49 -15.86
C TYR A 79 6.79 -15.34 -15.76
N ASN A 80 7.31 -15.21 -14.54
CA ASN A 80 8.74 -15.05 -14.29
C ASN A 80 9.61 -16.26 -14.62
N THR A 81 9.03 -17.45 -14.79
CA THR A 81 9.80 -18.66 -15.10
C THR A 81 10.40 -18.60 -16.51
N GLY A 82 9.70 -18.00 -17.47
CA GLY A 82 10.15 -17.85 -18.87
C GLY A 82 10.46 -16.41 -19.29
N ALA A 83 10.21 -15.41 -18.45
CA ALA A 83 10.36 -14.01 -18.83
C ALA A 83 11.83 -13.57 -18.90
N THR A 84 12.21 -12.93 -20.02
CA THR A 84 13.51 -12.23 -20.15
C THR A 84 13.61 -11.08 -19.16
N ARG A 85 12.52 -10.32 -18.98
CA ARG A 85 12.39 -9.29 -17.94
C ARG A 85 11.31 -9.73 -16.96
N LYS A 86 11.74 -10.25 -15.81
CA LYS A 86 10.86 -10.67 -14.72
C LYS A 86 10.08 -9.48 -14.16
N VAL A 87 8.81 -9.70 -13.82
CA VAL A 87 8.00 -8.77 -13.04
C VAL A 87 8.44 -8.79 -11.59
N ARG A 88 8.43 -7.61 -10.97
CA ARG A 88 8.85 -7.37 -9.58
C ARG A 88 7.64 -7.03 -8.71
N PHE A 89 7.70 -7.43 -7.44
CA PHE A 89 6.65 -7.12 -6.46
C PHE A 89 7.17 -6.18 -5.38
N TYR A 90 6.31 -5.24 -4.97
CA TYR A 90 6.59 -4.26 -3.92
C TYR A 90 5.37 -4.07 -3.01
N GLY A 91 5.60 -4.07 -1.70
CA GLY A 91 4.66 -3.49 -0.76
C GLY A 91 4.90 -1.98 -0.65
N LEU A 92 3.83 -1.20 -0.55
CA LEU A 92 3.91 0.27 -0.41
C LEU A 92 3.79 0.73 1.03
N ASP A 93 3.07 -0.02 1.86
CA ASP A 93 2.62 0.46 3.16
C ASP A 93 3.73 0.37 4.22
N VAL A 94 3.53 1.10 5.32
CA VAL A 94 4.29 0.85 6.54
C VAL A 94 4.14 -0.63 6.95
N PRO A 95 5.22 -1.32 7.33
CA PRO A 95 5.15 -2.75 7.65
C PRO A 95 4.36 -3.06 8.92
N GLY A 96 4.06 -4.34 9.12
CA GLY A 96 3.59 -4.89 10.39
C GLY A 96 2.07 -4.98 10.57
N ASP A 97 1.29 -4.62 9.55
CA ASP A 97 -0.17 -4.53 9.54
C ASP A 97 -0.74 -3.47 10.49
N VAL A 98 -1.70 -2.66 10.03
CA VAL A 98 -2.38 -1.67 10.89
C VAL A 98 -3.31 -2.35 11.90
N GLY A 99 -3.78 -3.58 11.64
CA GLY A 99 -4.55 -4.39 12.60
C GLY A 99 -3.71 -4.92 13.78
N PRO A 100 -4.35 -5.24 14.91
CA PRO A 100 -4.21 -4.52 16.20
C PRO A 100 -2.83 -3.84 16.40
N LEU A 101 -2.62 -2.85 15.53
CA LEU A 101 -1.54 -1.88 15.41
C LEU A 101 -0.14 -2.47 15.46
N TYR A 102 0.30 -2.95 14.31
CA TYR A 102 1.68 -3.28 13.99
C TYR A 102 2.25 -4.50 14.71
N SER A 103 1.44 -5.55 14.86
CA SER A 103 1.87 -6.81 15.48
C SER A 103 2.99 -7.51 14.69
N GLY A 104 3.05 -7.31 13.37
CA GLY A 104 4.12 -7.81 12.50
C GLY A 104 5.37 -6.94 12.46
N ALA A 105 5.37 -5.77 13.12
CA ALA A 105 6.51 -4.84 13.11
C ALA A 105 7.87 -5.45 13.48
N PRO A 106 7.99 -6.43 14.42
CA PRO A 106 9.26 -7.06 14.72
C PRO A 106 9.99 -7.63 13.48
N LEU A 107 9.23 -8.09 12.47
CA LEU A 107 9.77 -8.64 11.23
C LEU A 107 10.72 -7.67 10.53
N THR A 108 10.46 -6.36 10.56
CA THR A 108 11.33 -5.39 9.90
C THR A 108 12.73 -5.40 10.52
N LEU A 109 12.80 -5.44 11.85
CA LEU A 109 14.07 -5.40 12.57
C LEU A 109 14.80 -6.73 12.43
N THR A 110 14.10 -7.85 12.57
CA THR A 110 14.66 -9.19 12.40
C THR A 110 15.34 -9.33 11.03
N GLN A 111 14.64 -9.05 9.92
CA GLN A 111 15.21 -9.20 8.58
C GLN A 111 16.44 -8.31 8.35
N THR A 112 16.40 -7.08 8.86
CA THR A 112 17.53 -6.15 8.70
C THR A 112 18.73 -6.51 9.56
N LEU A 113 18.50 -7.06 10.76
CA LEU A 113 19.57 -7.54 11.63
C LEU A 113 20.22 -8.79 11.03
N GLU A 114 19.43 -9.75 10.54
CA GLU A 114 19.95 -10.94 9.85
C GLU A 114 20.82 -10.56 8.65
N TYR A 115 20.38 -9.59 7.84
CA TYR A 115 21.19 -9.09 6.74
C TYR A 115 22.48 -8.43 7.25
N LEU A 116 22.39 -7.54 8.25
CA LEU A 116 23.55 -6.82 8.77
C LEU A 116 24.60 -7.78 9.32
N GLU A 117 24.22 -8.79 10.10
CA GLU A 117 25.16 -9.76 10.65
C GLU A 117 25.89 -10.57 9.59
N ARG A 118 25.24 -10.82 8.45
CA ARG A 118 25.91 -11.51 7.35
C ARG A 118 26.98 -10.64 6.68
N VAL A 119 26.76 -9.33 6.59
CA VAL A 119 27.67 -8.41 5.88
C VAL A 119 28.64 -7.67 6.80
N ALA A 120 28.33 -7.57 8.08
CA ALA A 120 29.09 -6.92 9.15
C ALA A 120 28.80 -7.62 10.49
N PRO A 121 29.37 -8.82 10.73
CA PRO A 121 29.02 -9.67 11.86
C PRO A 121 29.22 -9.01 13.23
N THR A 122 30.28 -8.22 13.39
CA THR A 122 30.60 -7.55 14.65
C THR A 122 29.55 -6.50 15.01
N GLU A 123 29.22 -5.61 14.08
CA GLU A 123 28.21 -4.57 14.27
C GLU A 123 26.80 -5.16 14.39
N GLY A 124 26.49 -6.17 13.57
CA GLY A 124 25.24 -6.91 13.65
C GLY A 124 25.03 -7.56 15.03
N ALA A 125 26.05 -8.24 15.56
CA ALA A 125 25.96 -8.86 16.89
C ALA A 125 25.79 -7.84 18.02
N VAL A 126 26.43 -6.66 17.91
CA VAL A 126 26.24 -5.55 18.87
C VAL A 126 24.80 -5.07 18.84
N LEU A 127 24.24 -4.80 17.65
CA LEU A 127 22.88 -4.30 17.51
C LEU A 127 21.84 -5.35 17.89
N ARG A 128 22.07 -6.64 17.61
CA ARG A 128 21.19 -7.71 18.08
C ARG A 128 21.07 -7.70 19.59
N ARG A 129 22.18 -7.67 20.34
CA ARG A 129 22.12 -7.63 21.81
C ARG A 129 21.32 -6.43 22.34
N ARG A 130 21.37 -5.29 21.66
CA ARG A 130 20.62 -4.08 22.03
C ARG A 130 19.13 -4.18 21.72
N LEU A 131 18.78 -4.76 20.56
CA LEU A 131 17.39 -4.81 20.07
C LEU A 131 16.61 -6.03 20.57
N GLU A 132 17.27 -7.16 20.87
CA GLU A 132 16.63 -8.40 21.31
C GLU A 132 15.63 -8.18 22.47
N PRO A 133 15.97 -7.44 23.55
CA PRO A 133 15.04 -7.23 24.67
C PRO A 133 13.84 -6.35 24.32
N LEU A 134 13.91 -5.60 23.21
CA LEU A 134 12.92 -4.62 22.78
C LEU A 134 12.04 -5.15 21.65
N LEU A 135 12.51 -6.17 20.93
CA LEU A 135 11.93 -6.66 19.68
C LEU A 135 10.45 -7.04 19.82
N ALA A 136 10.11 -7.84 20.84
CA ALA A 136 8.73 -8.27 21.08
C ALA A 136 7.77 -7.12 21.50
N ARG A 137 8.33 -5.97 21.90
CA ARG A 137 7.61 -4.76 22.31
C ARG A 137 7.66 -3.66 21.23
N PHE A 138 8.34 -3.91 20.11
CA PHE A 138 8.27 -3.08 18.92
C PHE A 138 6.96 -3.37 18.15
N SER A 139 5.84 -2.95 18.73
CA SER A 139 4.51 -3.00 18.14
C SER A 139 3.66 -1.90 18.76
N GLY A 140 2.59 -1.47 18.09
CA GLY A 140 1.71 -0.41 18.61
C GLY A 140 1.11 -0.72 19.98
N ALA A 141 0.65 -1.95 20.19
CA ALA A 141 0.05 -2.38 21.45
C ALA A 141 1.06 -2.37 22.61
N ARG A 142 2.28 -2.86 22.38
CA ARG A 142 3.27 -3.10 23.43
C ARG A 142 4.29 -1.98 23.61
N TYR A 143 4.35 -1.04 22.68
CA TYR A 143 5.25 0.12 22.77
C TYR A 143 4.95 1.00 24.00
N ARG A 144 3.70 0.99 24.48
CA ARG A 144 3.28 1.67 25.72
C ARG A 144 3.99 1.11 26.96
N GLU A 145 4.33 -0.17 26.96
CA GLU A 145 5.01 -0.86 28.06
C GLU A 145 6.47 -0.40 28.22
N LEU A 146 7.05 0.23 27.19
CA LEU A 146 8.43 0.71 27.23
C LEU A 146 8.54 1.97 28.10
N SER A 147 9.53 1.97 28.99
CA SER A 147 10.01 3.19 29.65
C SER A 147 10.59 4.18 28.64
N ASP A 148 10.71 5.46 29.01
CA ASP A 148 11.31 6.45 28.11
C ASP A 148 12.76 6.15 27.76
N THR A 149 13.51 5.50 28.67
CA THR A 149 14.87 5.01 28.40
C THR A 149 14.85 3.92 27.33
N GLU A 150 13.95 2.94 27.43
CA GLU A 150 13.81 1.89 26.42
C GLU A 150 13.33 2.45 25.07
N ARG A 151 12.43 3.45 25.06
CA ARG A 151 11.99 4.12 23.83
C ARG A 151 13.13 4.86 23.13
N ARG A 152 14.00 5.53 23.90
CA ARG A 152 15.21 6.19 23.39
C ARG A 152 16.21 5.16 22.87
N GLU A 153 16.40 4.05 23.59
CA GLU A 153 17.30 2.97 23.18
C GLU A 153 16.82 2.31 21.88
N LEU A 154 15.53 2.00 21.78
CA LEU A 154 14.94 1.45 20.55
C LEU A 154 15.17 2.39 19.36
N ARG A 155 14.90 3.68 19.53
CA ARG A 155 15.14 4.67 18.47
C ARG A 155 16.61 4.73 18.06
N SER A 156 17.50 4.87 19.04
CA SER A 156 18.96 4.90 18.83
C SER A 156 19.47 3.65 18.11
N ALA A 157 19.02 2.47 18.52
CA ALA A 157 19.45 1.22 17.90
C ALA A 157 18.92 1.04 16.47
N VAL A 158 17.68 1.47 16.18
CA VAL A 158 17.12 1.44 14.81
C VAL A 158 17.81 2.46 13.89
N ASP A 159 18.16 3.64 14.43
CA ASP A 159 18.93 4.65 13.69
C ASP A 159 20.34 4.17 13.38
N GLN A 160 21.02 3.56 14.36
CA GLN A 160 22.34 2.98 14.18
C GLN A 160 22.32 1.81 13.18
N LEU A 161 21.33 0.93 13.26
CA LEU A 161 21.11 -0.16 12.29
C LEU A 161 21.00 0.36 10.86
N THR A 162 20.22 1.42 10.65
CA THR A 162 20.09 2.04 9.32
C THR A 162 21.42 2.65 8.86
N ALA A 163 22.15 3.33 9.76
CA ALA A 163 23.46 3.91 9.46
C ALA A 163 24.50 2.84 9.10
N ASP A 164 24.56 1.74 9.86
CA ASP A 164 25.50 0.64 9.59
C ASP A 164 25.18 -0.09 8.29
N LEU A 165 23.91 -0.32 7.97
CA LEU A 165 23.52 -0.88 6.66
C LEU A 165 23.94 0.02 5.50
N ARG A 166 23.82 1.35 5.64
CA ARG A 166 24.28 2.31 4.63
C ARG A 166 25.80 2.36 4.53
N ARG A 167 26.52 2.32 5.66
CA ARG A 167 27.98 2.32 5.71
C ARG A 167 28.59 1.06 5.11
N THR A 168 27.97 -0.09 5.36
CA THR A 168 28.40 -1.41 4.86
C THR A 168 27.90 -1.70 3.45
N SER A 169 27.10 -0.79 2.87
CA SER A 169 26.67 -0.90 1.48
C SER A 169 27.86 -0.70 0.55
N VAL A 170 28.17 -1.74 -0.24
CA VAL A 170 29.21 -1.70 -1.27
C VAL A 170 28.55 -1.82 -2.65
N PRO A 171 29.20 -1.33 -3.72
CA PRO A 171 28.74 -1.56 -5.08
C PRO A 171 28.56 -3.06 -5.35
N ARG A 172 27.36 -3.45 -5.79
CA ARG A 172 26.98 -4.84 -6.10
C ARG A 172 26.22 -4.86 -7.42
N THR A 173 26.07 -6.04 -8.02
CA THR A 173 25.26 -6.24 -9.23
C THR A 173 24.20 -7.31 -9.00
N GLY A 174 23.18 -7.34 -9.87
CA GLY A 174 22.15 -8.38 -9.89
C GLY A 174 21.41 -8.53 -8.55
N LEU A 175 21.20 -9.79 -8.14
CA LEU A 175 20.44 -10.14 -6.94
C LEU A 175 21.05 -9.58 -5.65
N ALA A 176 22.39 -9.54 -5.54
CA ALA A 176 23.06 -9.05 -4.35
C ALA A 176 22.91 -7.52 -4.18
N ALA A 177 22.84 -6.77 -5.29
CA ALA A 177 22.54 -5.34 -5.26
C ALA A 177 21.11 -5.08 -4.79
N ASP A 178 20.17 -5.89 -5.28
CA ASP A 178 18.78 -5.78 -4.90
C ASP A 178 18.54 -6.14 -3.43
N GLU A 179 19.15 -7.22 -2.95
CA GLU A 179 19.07 -7.64 -1.55
C GLU A 179 19.60 -6.55 -0.61
N GLN A 180 20.76 -5.96 -0.93
CA GLN A 180 21.31 -4.84 -0.18
C GLN A 180 20.37 -3.63 -0.17
N ALA A 181 19.85 -3.24 -1.33
CA ALA A 181 18.95 -2.10 -1.46
C ALA A 181 17.65 -2.32 -0.67
N ARG A 182 17.08 -3.54 -0.71
CA ARG A 182 15.90 -3.92 0.08
C ARG A 182 16.21 -3.91 1.57
N ALA A 183 17.36 -4.41 2.03
CA ALA A 183 17.73 -4.37 3.44
C ALA A 183 17.81 -2.92 3.98
N VAL A 184 18.47 -2.01 3.25
CA VAL A 184 18.53 -0.59 3.60
C VAL A 184 17.13 0.04 3.61
N ARG A 185 16.27 -0.32 2.64
CA ARG A 185 14.91 0.21 2.57
C ARG A 185 13.99 -0.34 3.66
N THR A 186 14.15 -1.60 4.06
CA THR A 186 13.44 -2.20 5.20
C THR A 186 13.82 -1.51 6.50
N ALA A 187 15.11 -1.19 6.71
CA ALA A 187 15.56 -0.45 7.90
C ALA A 187 14.99 0.97 7.94
N TRP A 188 14.96 1.66 6.79
CA TRP A 188 14.27 2.95 6.68
C TRP A 188 12.78 2.84 7.02
N ASN A 189 12.08 1.82 6.52
CA ASN A 189 10.67 1.59 6.86
C ASN A 189 10.48 1.30 8.37
N ALA A 190 11.42 0.61 9.02
CA ALA A 190 11.39 0.40 10.47
C ALA A 190 11.48 1.73 11.25
N GLN A 191 12.31 2.68 10.81
CA GLN A 191 12.37 4.03 11.39
C GLN A 191 11.02 4.77 11.26
N GLN A 192 10.38 4.68 10.08
CA GLN A 192 9.10 5.33 9.84
C GLN A 192 7.98 4.67 10.67
N LEU A 193 8.00 3.35 10.76
CA LEU A 193 7.09 2.56 11.57
C LEU A 193 7.20 2.91 13.06
N LEU A 194 8.42 3.01 13.59
CA LEU A 194 8.67 3.46 14.97
C LEU A 194 8.11 4.86 15.22
N THR A 195 8.23 5.76 14.25
CA THR A 195 7.68 7.11 14.33
C THR A 195 6.15 7.08 14.30
N SER A 196 5.54 6.27 13.42
CA SER A 196 4.09 6.06 13.38
C SER A 196 3.55 5.51 14.70
N ILE A 197 4.21 4.48 15.26
CA ILE A 197 3.86 3.88 16.56
C ILE A 197 3.94 4.92 17.68
N ALA A 198 5.01 5.72 17.75
CA ALA A 198 5.18 6.74 18.77
C ALA A 198 4.11 7.84 18.68
N LEU A 199 3.77 8.29 17.46
CA LEU A 199 2.72 9.27 17.22
C LEU A 199 1.35 8.75 17.67
N ARG A 200 0.99 7.51 17.33
CA ARG A 200 -0.29 6.90 17.72
C ARG A 200 -0.39 6.61 19.22
N THR A 201 0.74 6.32 19.85
CA THR A 201 0.79 6.01 21.29
C THR A 201 0.61 7.24 22.17
N ALA A 202 1.16 8.38 21.75
CA ALA A 202 1.12 9.61 22.53
C ALA A 202 -0.27 10.26 22.66
N ASP A 203 -1.25 9.85 21.85
CA ASP A 203 -2.63 10.36 21.86
C ASP A 203 -3.60 9.51 22.72
N GLY A 204 -3.11 8.52 23.48
CA GLY A 204 -3.97 7.63 24.27
C GLY A 204 -4.65 6.51 23.46
N GLY A 205 -4.48 6.48 22.14
CA GLY A 205 -5.05 5.48 21.22
C GLY A 205 -5.81 6.10 20.05
N GLU A 206 -6.28 5.27 19.13
CA GLU A 206 -7.23 5.71 18.09
C GLU A 206 -8.51 6.23 18.76
N GLY A 207 -8.99 7.41 18.35
CA GLY A 207 -10.25 7.95 18.83
C GLY A 207 -10.18 9.20 19.70
N SER A 208 -9.03 9.90 19.79
CA SER A 208 -8.98 11.18 20.53
C SER A 208 -9.88 12.27 19.94
N GLY A 209 -10.50 12.03 18.77
CA GLY A 209 -11.37 12.98 18.07
C GLY A 209 -10.68 14.29 17.70
N ASN A 210 -9.40 14.46 18.07
CA ASN A 210 -8.67 15.70 17.92
C ASN A 210 -8.15 15.78 16.48
N PRO A 211 -8.67 16.70 15.65
CA PRO A 211 -8.24 16.97 14.28
C PRO A 211 -6.74 17.26 14.12
N ARG A 212 -6.13 17.76 15.20
CA ARG A 212 -4.74 18.16 15.30
C ARG A 212 -3.90 17.15 16.11
N GLY A 213 -4.49 16.01 16.48
CA GLY A 213 -3.83 14.95 17.23
C GLY A 213 -2.72 14.26 16.43
N ARG A 214 -1.77 13.66 17.15
CA ARG A 214 -0.64 12.90 16.59
C ARG A 214 -1.09 11.66 15.79
N THR A 215 -2.30 11.16 15.99
CA THR A 215 -2.92 10.10 15.17
C THR A 215 -3.04 10.51 13.69
N TRP A 216 -3.45 11.75 13.41
CA TRP A 216 -3.52 12.27 12.04
C TRP A 216 -2.14 12.52 11.44
N ALA A 217 -1.17 12.89 12.28
CA ALA A 217 0.22 12.96 11.86
C ALA A 217 0.74 11.57 11.44
N ALA A 218 0.31 10.49 12.12
CA ALA A 218 0.66 9.12 11.75
C ALA A 218 0.02 8.69 10.41
N ILE A 219 -1.22 9.13 10.12
CA ILE A 219 -1.85 8.87 8.82
C ILE A 219 -1.12 9.62 7.70
N ARG A 220 -0.79 10.91 7.88
CA ARG A 220 0.02 11.67 6.91
C ARG A 220 1.40 11.05 6.69
N LEU A 221 2.03 10.57 7.76
CA LEU A 221 3.30 9.86 7.69
C LEU A 221 3.15 8.59 6.86
N ARG A 222 2.16 7.74 7.15
CA ARG A 222 1.88 6.52 6.39
C ARG A 222 1.76 6.81 4.89
N ASP A 223 0.97 7.79 4.49
CA ASP A 223 0.81 8.14 3.08
C ASP A 223 2.09 8.65 2.43
N SER A 224 2.86 9.46 3.16
CA SER A 224 4.17 9.91 2.69
C SER A 224 5.14 8.74 2.52
N VAL A 225 5.06 7.73 3.39
CA VAL A 225 5.87 6.51 3.29
C VAL A 225 5.47 5.70 2.06
N MET A 226 4.16 5.55 1.79
CA MET A 226 3.67 4.89 0.58
C MET A 226 4.18 5.56 -0.69
N PHE A 227 4.14 6.89 -0.76
CA PHE A 227 4.72 7.65 -1.86
C PHE A 227 6.23 7.38 -2.02
N GLU A 228 7.00 7.46 -0.93
CA GLU A 228 8.45 7.22 -1.00
C GLU A 228 8.76 5.77 -1.39
N ASN A 229 7.95 4.79 -0.95
CA ASN A 229 8.10 3.37 -1.32
C ASN A 229 7.77 3.15 -2.81
N ALA A 230 6.75 3.82 -3.35
CA ALA A 230 6.43 3.80 -4.77
C ALA A 230 7.57 4.42 -5.61
N ARG A 231 8.12 5.57 -5.18
CA ARG A 231 9.27 6.20 -5.82
C ARG A 231 10.48 5.28 -5.80
N TRP A 232 10.83 4.75 -4.63
CA TRP A 232 11.93 3.82 -4.50
C TRP A 232 11.75 2.59 -5.40
N ALA A 233 10.55 2.00 -5.46
CA ALA A 233 10.27 0.88 -6.35
C ALA A 233 10.49 1.24 -7.82
N LEU A 234 10.01 2.40 -8.28
CA LEU A 234 10.22 2.85 -9.66
C LEU A 234 11.71 3.12 -9.96
N ASP A 235 12.45 3.73 -9.03
CA ASP A 235 13.90 3.94 -9.15
C ASP A 235 14.65 2.60 -9.30
N ARG A 236 14.17 1.55 -8.60
CA ARG A 236 14.75 0.20 -8.69
C ARG A 236 14.54 -0.46 -10.05
N GLU A 237 13.43 -0.16 -10.72
CA GLU A 237 13.16 -0.63 -12.08
C GLU A 237 14.02 0.05 -13.15
N GLY A 238 14.69 1.14 -12.77
CA GLY A 238 15.64 1.87 -13.60
C GLY A 238 14.98 2.54 -14.81
N ARG A 239 15.83 2.96 -15.75
CA ARG A 239 15.39 3.68 -16.94
C ARG A 239 14.45 2.82 -17.79
N GLY A 240 13.24 3.34 -18.03
CA GLY A 240 12.19 2.64 -18.78
C GLY A 240 11.39 1.61 -17.99
N GLY A 241 11.63 1.49 -16.68
CA GLY A 241 10.74 0.78 -15.76
C GLY A 241 9.36 1.42 -15.71
N LYS A 242 8.32 0.60 -15.53
CA LYS A 242 6.95 1.09 -15.30
C LYS A 242 6.32 0.33 -14.15
N LEU A 243 5.69 1.08 -13.25
CA LEU A 243 5.12 0.59 -12.00
C LEU A 243 3.59 0.68 -12.04
N ILE A 244 2.91 -0.43 -11.80
CA ILE A 244 1.47 -0.43 -11.51
C ILE A 244 1.31 -0.27 -10.00
N VAL A 245 0.62 0.80 -9.58
CA VAL A 245 0.29 1.04 -8.17
C VAL A 245 -1.16 0.66 -7.92
N PHE A 246 -1.39 -0.25 -6.98
CA PHE A 246 -2.72 -0.64 -6.54
C PHE A 246 -2.92 -0.25 -5.08
N ALA A 247 -3.77 0.75 -4.86
CA ALA A 247 -4.16 1.22 -3.54
C ALA A 247 -5.60 1.72 -3.58
N HIS A 248 -6.22 1.82 -2.41
CA HIS A 248 -7.54 2.43 -2.24
C HIS A 248 -7.61 3.80 -2.92
N ASN A 249 -8.79 4.18 -3.43
CA ASN A 249 -9.02 5.48 -4.08
C ASN A 249 -8.50 6.66 -3.23
N GLY A 250 -8.67 6.58 -1.91
CA GLY A 250 -8.19 7.62 -0.98
C GLY A 250 -6.68 7.77 -0.89
N HIS A 251 -5.91 6.78 -1.33
CA HIS A 251 -4.46 6.83 -1.44
C HIS A 251 -4.02 7.16 -2.87
N SER A 252 -4.71 6.67 -3.90
CA SER A 252 -4.25 6.71 -5.29
C SER A 252 -4.78 7.89 -6.10
N MET A 253 -5.95 8.45 -5.77
CA MET A 253 -6.51 9.57 -6.51
C MET A 253 -5.76 10.88 -6.23
N ASN A 254 -5.77 11.78 -7.21
CA ASN A 254 -5.17 13.11 -7.11
C ASN A 254 -6.11 14.08 -6.37
N VAL A 255 -6.45 13.74 -5.13
CA VAL A 255 -7.35 14.52 -4.27
C VAL A 255 -6.81 14.49 -2.85
N PRO A 256 -6.90 15.59 -2.09
CA PRO A 256 -6.57 15.52 -0.69
C PRO A 256 -7.62 14.70 0.06
N MET A 257 -7.22 14.12 1.17
CA MET A 257 -8.17 13.53 2.10
C MET A 257 -8.73 14.63 3.00
N VAL A 258 -10.04 14.82 2.96
CA VAL A 258 -10.76 15.83 3.73
C VAL A 258 -11.65 15.14 4.75
N PHE A 259 -11.44 15.48 6.02
CA PHE A 259 -12.35 15.15 7.09
C PHE A 259 -12.92 16.46 7.63
N PRO A 260 -14.19 16.81 7.32
CA PRO A 260 -14.75 18.13 7.63
C PRO A 260 -14.62 18.57 9.09
N ALA A 261 -14.66 17.61 10.02
CA ALA A 261 -14.48 17.86 11.45
C ALA A 261 -13.03 17.66 11.95
N MET A 262 -12.10 17.19 11.10
CA MET A 262 -10.79 16.65 11.51
C MET A 262 -9.55 17.30 10.88
N GLY A 263 -9.67 18.57 10.47
CA GLY A 263 -8.52 19.47 10.30
C GLY A 263 -8.24 19.81 8.84
N PRO A 264 -7.05 20.34 8.53
CA PRO A 264 -6.72 20.71 7.15
C PRO A 264 -6.67 19.47 6.25
N PRO A 265 -6.96 19.62 4.95
CA PRO A 265 -6.85 18.54 3.98
C PRO A 265 -5.46 17.88 4.01
N MET A 266 -5.43 16.55 3.98
CA MET A 266 -4.19 15.79 4.00
C MET A 266 -3.73 15.48 2.58
N VAL A 267 -2.45 15.75 2.30
CA VAL A 267 -1.84 15.43 1.00
C VAL A 267 -1.50 13.95 0.93
N MET A 268 -2.21 13.25 0.04
CA MET A 268 -2.15 11.80 -0.13
C MET A 268 -1.16 11.38 -1.24
N MET A 269 -0.83 10.10 -1.31
CA MET A 269 0.14 9.51 -2.23
C MET A 269 -0.18 9.86 -3.69
N GLY A 270 -1.44 9.80 -4.12
CA GLY A 270 -1.85 10.13 -5.48
C GLY A 270 -1.49 11.56 -5.88
N GLN A 271 -1.69 12.51 -4.96
CA GLN A 271 -1.27 13.90 -5.17
C GLN A 271 0.25 14.04 -5.22
N ARG A 272 0.97 13.33 -4.34
CA ARG A 272 2.45 13.35 -4.32
C ARG A 272 3.04 12.76 -5.60
N LEU A 273 2.47 11.64 -6.08
CA LEU A 273 2.84 11.02 -7.34
C LEU A 273 2.60 11.99 -8.51
N ARG A 274 1.39 12.58 -8.60
CA ARG A 274 1.06 13.54 -9.66
C ARG A 274 1.97 14.77 -9.61
N ALA A 275 2.26 15.31 -8.43
CA ALA A 275 3.15 16.46 -8.26
C ALA A 275 4.60 16.14 -8.67
N HIS A 276 5.07 14.91 -8.41
CA HIS A 276 6.45 14.52 -8.69
C HIS A 276 6.68 14.09 -10.15
N TYR A 277 5.77 13.30 -10.72
CA TYR A 277 5.91 12.71 -12.05
C TYR A 277 5.06 13.40 -13.13
N GLY A 278 4.21 14.36 -12.75
CA GLY A 278 3.38 15.12 -13.69
C GLY A 278 2.52 14.21 -14.56
N LYS A 279 2.63 14.35 -15.87
CA LYS A 279 1.86 13.58 -16.87
C LYS A 279 2.23 12.09 -16.95
N ASP A 280 3.33 11.66 -16.34
CA ASP A 280 3.77 10.27 -16.37
C ASP A 280 3.00 9.39 -15.37
N VAL A 281 2.13 9.99 -14.55
CA VAL A 281 1.14 9.26 -13.75
C VAL A 281 -0.15 9.10 -14.53
N PHE A 282 -0.72 7.89 -14.50
CA PHE A 282 -2.06 7.63 -15.00
C PHE A 282 -2.91 7.02 -13.88
N VAL A 283 -3.97 7.71 -13.48
CA VAL A 283 -4.81 7.35 -12.34
C VAL A 283 -6.11 6.73 -12.82
N VAL A 284 -6.36 5.49 -12.39
CA VAL A 284 -7.63 4.79 -12.59
C VAL A 284 -8.40 4.78 -11.29
N GLY A 285 -9.46 5.59 -11.20
CA GLY A 285 -10.42 5.57 -10.12
C GLY A 285 -11.41 4.42 -10.27
N THR A 286 -12.03 4.02 -9.16
CA THR A 286 -13.11 3.01 -9.19
C THR A 286 -14.37 3.55 -8.51
N ALA A 287 -15.52 3.34 -9.13
CA ALA A 287 -16.83 3.62 -8.56
C ALA A 287 -17.66 2.33 -8.49
N THR A 288 -18.59 2.27 -7.55
CA THR A 288 -19.44 1.10 -7.33
C THR A 288 -20.88 1.55 -7.13
N GLY A 289 -21.81 0.95 -7.87
CA GLY A 289 -23.24 1.17 -7.70
C GLY A 289 -23.80 0.40 -6.51
N THR A 290 -23.85 -0.92 -6.62
CA THR A 290 -24.52 -1.81 -5.66
C THR A 290 -23.53 -2.75 -4.96
N TYR A 291 -23.81 -3.07 -3.69
CA TYR A 291 -22.95 -3.85 -2.80
C TYR A 291 -23.71 -5.07 -2.30
N GLU A 292 -23.11 -6.25 -2.37
CA GLU A 292 -23.66 -7.48 -1.79
C GLU A 292 -22.67 -8.12 -0.81
N GLY A 293 -23.13 -8.38 0.43
CA GLY A 293 -22.29 -8.99 1.48
C GLY A 293 -21.17 -8.08 2.04
N LEU A 294 -21.16 -6.79 1.70
CA LEU A 294 -20.12 -5.82 2.09
C LEU A 294 -20.62 -4.70 3.03
N GLY A 295 -21.85 -4.83 3.56
CA GLY A 295 -22.52 -3.83 4.41
C GLY A 295 -23.54 -2.98 3.65
N THR A 296 -24.38 -2.24 4.37
CA THR A 296 -25.35 -1.31 3.78
C THR A 296 -24.68 -0.03 3.31
N VAL A 297 -25.20 0.50 2.21
CA VAL A 297 -24.74 1.74 1.62
C VAL A 297 -25.76 2.82 1.88
N ALA A 298 -25.34 3.96 2.43
CA ALA A 298 -26.18 5.14 2.46
C ALA A 298 -26.50 5.53 1.01
N HIS A 299 -27.79 5.46 0.65
CA HIS A 299 -28.32 5.96 -0.61
C HIS A 299 -28.39 7.49 -0.54
N ASP A 300 -27.24 8.13 -0.76
CA ASP A 300 -27.18 9.58 -0.94
C ASP A 300 -27.06 9.88 -2.44
N MET A 301 -28.13 10.45 -3.00
CA MET A 301 -28.22 10.79 -4.42
C MET A 301 -27.22 11.87 -4.85
N SER A 302 -26.57 12.56 -3.90
CA SER A 302 -25.51 13.55 -4.19
C SER A 302 -24.14 12.91 -4.45
N LEU A 303 -24.01 11.59 -4.30
CA LEU A 303 -22.78 10.87 -4.57
C LEU A 303 -22.53 10.70 -6.07
N PHE A 304 -21.29 10.95 -6.49
CA PHE A 304 -20.86 10.72 -7.87
C PHE A 304 -21.00 9.27 -8.29
N GLU A 305 -20.70 8.32 -7.40
CA GLU A 305 -20.84 6.89 -7.68
C GLU A 305 -22.31 6.49 -7.95
N VAL A 306 -23.27 7.15 -7.29
CA VAL A 306 -24.71 6.93 -7.51
C VAL A 306 -25.13 7.50 -8.87
N ALA A 307 -24.63 8.69 -9.24
CA ALA A 307 -24.87 9.26 -10.56
C ALA A 307 -24.34 8.34 -11.68
N LEU A 308 -23.15 7.76 -11.48
CA LEU A 308 -22.56 6.81 -12.42
C LEU A 308 -23.32 5.47 -12.48
N ALA A 309 -23.84 4.98 -11.35
CA ALA A 309 -24.65 3.77 -11.33
C ALA A 309 -25.98 3.94 -12.09
N ASN A 310 -26.56 5.13 -12.06
CA ASN A 310 -27.83 5.45 -12.74
C ASN A 310 -27.71 5.58 -14.27
N VAL A 311 -26.52 5.41 -14.84
CA VAL A 311 -26.32 5.40 -16.31
C VAL A 311 -26.99 4.17 -16.95
N GLY A 312 -27.22 3.10 -16.19
CA GLY A 312 -27.94 1.90 -16.66
C GLY A 312 -27.12 0.98 -17.57
N LEU A 313 -25.80 1.18 -17.61
CA LEU A 313 -24.85 0.25 -18.19
C LEU A 313 -24.35 -0.73 -17.11
N GLY A 314 -23.88 -1.91 -17.52
CA GLY A 314 -23.24 -2.87 -16.61
C GLY A 314 -21.87 -2.36 -16.12
N ASN A 315 -20.81 -3.18 -16.23
CA ASN A 315 -19.47 -2.68 -15.95
C ASN A 315 -18.94 -1.85 -17.13
N TYR A 316 -18.49 -0.62 -16.88
CA TYR A 316 -17.96 0.25 -17.92
C TYR A 316 -16.80 1.11 -17.41
N ALA A 317 -16.09 1.74 -18.34
CA ALA A 317 -15.07 2.74 -18.02
C ALA A 317 -15.42 4.07 -18.70
N ILE A 318 -15.19 5.17 -17.99
CA ILE A 318 -15.33 6.53 -18.51
C ILE A 318 -13.97 7.24 -18.44
N ASP A 319 -13.50 7.72 -19.60
CA ASP A 319 -12.29 8.51 -19.69
C ASP A 319 -12.61 9.98 -19.38
N LEU A 320 -12.24 10.41 -18.16
CA LEU A 320 -12.56 11.73 -17.62
C LEU A 320 -11.76 12.86 -18.28
N ARG A 321 -10.74 12.51 -19.07
CA ARG A 321 -9.98 13.46 -19.88
C ARG A 321 -10.75 13.82 -21.15
N THR A 322 -11.69 12.97 -21.53
CA THR A 322 -12.59 13.13 -22.67
C THR A 322 -14.01 13.46 -22.18
N GLY A 323 -14.88 13.95 -23.05
CA GLY A 323 -16.25 14.35 -22.67
C GLY A 323 -16.55 15.84 -22.74
N ASP A 324 -15.59 16.65 -23.21
CA ASP A 324 -15.84 18.06 -23.57
C ASP A 324 -16.80 18.23 -24.75
N SER A 325 -17.03 17.16 -25.53
CA SER A 325 -17.94 17.16 -26.68
C SER A 325 -19.42 17.28 -26.29
N THR A 326 -19.78 16.97 -25.04
CA THR A 326 -21.15 17.08 -24.53
C THR A 326 -21.15 18.10 -23.38
N PRO A 327 -21.67 19.33 -23.59
CA PRO A 327 -21.57 20.41 -22.58
C PRO A 327 -22.09 20.03 -21.19
N ALA A 328 -23.18 19.26 -21.11
CA ALA A 328 -23.73 18.78 -19.84
C ALA A 328 -22.77 17.84 -19.10
N VAL A 329 -22.11 16.92 -19.82
CA VAL A 329 -21.11 16.00 -19.24
C VAL A 329 -19.86 16.77 -18.83
N ALA A 330 -19.41 17.72 -19.67
CA ALA A 330 -18.27 18.57 -19.34
C ALA A 330 -18.51 19.40 -18.08
N ALA A 331 -19.71 19.96 -17.91
CA ALA A 331 -20.11 20.68 -16.71
C ALA A 331 -20.17 19.76 -15.49
N MET A 332 -20.78 18.58 -15.63
CA MET A 332 -20.87 17.56 -14.59
C MET A 332 -19.49 17.12 -14.08
N LEU A 333 -18.51 16.92 -14.97
CA LEU A 333 -17.17 16.48 -14.59
C LEU A 333 -16.33 17.58 -13.92
N ARG A 334 -16.68 18.86 -14.13
CA ARG A 334 -16.00 20.03 -13.55
C ARG A 334 -16.69 20.58 -12.30
N SER A 335 -17.87 20.09 -11.94
CA SER A 335 -18.55 20.47 -10.70
C SER A 335 -18.02 19.68 -9.51
N THR A 336 -18.19 20.23 -8.31
CA THR A 336 -17.91 19.51 -7.06
C THR A 336 -19.00 18.48 -6.82
N TRP A 337 -18.59 17.25 -6.52
CA TRP A 337 -19.44 16.14 -6.10
C TRP A 337 -19.02 15.64 -4.73
N LEU A 338 -19.89 14.87 -4.06
CA LEU A 338 -19.46 14.02 -2.97
C LEU A 338 -19.00 12.66 -3.53
N THR A 339 -17.91 12.13 -2.97
CA THR A 339 -17.45 10.75 -3.19
C THR A 339 -17.34 10.04 -1.87
N ARG A 340 -17.54 8.72 -1.89
CA ARG A 340 -17.29 7.87 -0.74
C ARG A 340 -15.84 7.42 -0.69
N ILE A 341 -15.19 7.69 0.42
CA ILE A 341 -13.89 7.12 0.75
C ILE A 341 -14.03 6.35 2.05
N HIS A 342 -14.04 5.03 1.96
CA HIS A 342 -14.25 4.14 3.11
C HIS A 342 -15.59 4.43 3.83
N ALA A 343 -15.54 4.91 5.07
CA ALA A 343 -16.71 5.11 5.95
C ALA A 343 -17.20 6.57 5.99
N PHE A 344 -16.60 7.48 5.22
CA PHE A 344 -16.98 8.90 5.18
C PHE A 344 -17.08 9.39 3.73
N MET A 345 -17.69 10.57 3.60
CA MET A 345 -17.84 11.27 2.33
C MET A 345 -16.94 12.49 2.32
N GLN A 346 -16.41 12.82 1.15
CA GLN A 346 -15.65 14.04 0.96
C GLN A 346 -15.97 14.69 -0.39
N PRO A 347 -15.82 16.02 -0.51
CA PRO A 347 -15.96 16.68 -1.79
C PRO A 347 -14.79 16.38 -2.72
N PHE A 348 -15.05 16.28 -4.01
CA PHE A 348 -14.04 16.19 -5.07
C PHE A 348 -14.57 16.70 -6.41
N VAL A 349 -13.67 16.99 -7.35
CA VAL A 349 -14.02 17.32 -8.74
C VAL A 349 -13.55 16.16 -9.61
N PRO A 350 -14.45 15.38 -10.24
CA PRO A 350 -14.10 14.16 -10.97
C PRO A 350 -12.92 14.34 -11.92
N ARG A 351 -12.90 15.45 -12.66
CA ARG A 351 -11.86 15.76 -13.65
C ARG A 351 -10.46 15.96 -13.08
N ASP A 352 -10.35 16.33 -11.81
CA ASP A 352 -9.06 16.64 -11.19
C ASP A 352 -8.47 15.43 -10.46
N VAL A 353 -9.27 14.41 -10.18
CA VAL A 353 -8.89 13.32 -9.27
C VAL A 353 -8.37 12.06 -9.96
N ALA A 354 -8.79 11.79 -11.20
CA ALA A 354 -8.39 10.61 -11.95
C ALA A 354 -8.46 10.86 -13.47
N ASP A 355 -7.74 10.05 -14.23
CA ASP A 355 -7.76 10.07 -15.69
C ASP A 355 -8.94 9.25 -16.24
N VAL A 356 -9.21 8.08 -15.63
CA VAL A 356 -10.30 7.18 -15.98
C VAL A 356 -11.02 6.73 -14.72
N PHE A 357 -12.33 6.54 -14.80
CA PHE A 357 -13.11 5.82 -13.78
C PHE A 357 -13.59 4.48 -14.34
N VAL A 358 -13.36 3.41 -13.60
CA VAL A 358 -13.98 2.10 -13.84
C VAL A 358 -15.16 1.96 -12.90
N VAL A 359 -16.34 1.75 -13.47
CA VAL A 359 -17.60 1.63 -12.75
C VAL A 359 -18.00 0.18 -12.71
N PHE A 360 -18.19 -0.33 -11.50
CA PHE A 360 -18.75 -1.65 -11.24
C PHE A 360 -20.20 -1.47 -10.85
N ASP A 361 -21.13 -1.96 -11.67
CA ASP A 361 -22.56 -1.90 -11.39
C ASP A 361 -22.88 -2.62 -10.07
N LYS A 362 -22.29 -3.80 -9.89
CA LYS A 362 -22.41 -4.61 -8.69
C LYS A 362 -21.05 -5.10 -8.24
N VAL A 363 -20.83 -5.10 -6.94
CA VAL A 363 -19.69 -5.78 -6.31
C VAL A 363 -20.13 -6.71 -5.18
N THR A 364 -19.46 -7.85 -5.10
CA THR A 364 -19.70 -8.92 -4.12
C THR A 364 -18.48 -9.10 -3.23
N ARG A 365 -18.69 -9.59 -2.00
CA ARG A 365 -17.59 -9.96 -1.11
C ARG A 365 -16.77 -11.10 -1.74
N SER A 366 -15.45 -10.92 -1.80
CA SER A 366 -14.53 -12.00 -2.16
C SER A 366 -14.63 -13.17 -1.18
N ARG A 367 -14.71 -14.39 -1.70
CA ARG A 367 -14.82 -15.62 -0.92
C ARG A 367 -13.46 -15.98 -0.34
N LEU A 368 -13.26 -15.65 0.94
CA LEU A 368 -11.98 -15.85 1.62
C LEU A 368 -11.50 -17.31 1.52
N LEU A 369 -10.19 -17.49 1.38
CA LEU A 369 -9.54 -18.80 1.26
C LEU A 369 -9.79 -19.70 2.48
N ASP A 370 -10.04 -19.11 3.64
CA ASP A 370 -10.34 -19.80 4.90
C ASP A 370 -11.84 -19.89 5.22
N ALA A 371 -12.71 -19.48 4.28
CA ALA A 371 -14.15 -19.61 4.46
C ALA A 371 -14.60 -21.08 4.37
N PRO A 372 -15.55 -21.54 5.21
CA PRO A 372 -16.10 -22.88 5.11
C PRO A 372 -16.76 -23.12 3.73
N PRO A 373 -16.88 -24.38 3.28
CA PRO A 373 -17.61 -24.70 2.05
C PRO A 373 -19.04 -24.13 2.13
N ALA A 374 -19.53 -23.56 1.02
CA ALA A 374 -20.93 -23.18 0.92
C ALA A 374 -21.78 -24.44 1.16
N ARG A 375 -22.72 -24.34 2.10
CA ARG A 375 -23.63 -25.43 2.45
C ARG A 375 -24.65 -25.69 1.36
#